data_AF-X1A2A5-F1
#
_entry.id   AF-X1A2A5-F1
#
_cell.length_a   1.000
_cell.length_b   1.000
_cell.length_c   1.000
_cell.angle_alpha   90.00
_cell.angle_beta   90.00
_cell.angle_gamma   90.00
#
_symmetry.space_group_name_H-M   'P 1'
#
loop_
_entity.id
_entity.type
_entity.pdbx_description
1 polymer ?
#
loop_
_entity_poly.entity_id
_entity_poly.type
_entity_poly.pdbx_seq_one_letter_code
_entity_poly.pdbx_strand_id
1 'polypeptide(L)'
;MDKAYITSIVAIYLVGKLYCHAAEPFFRNLYDLAKSLDSTRPITLASQVGVDEESFEFLDLLCLNRYYGWYTQPGQLDEGLPLLAAELDAMHEKFAKPLIMTEFGADTIAGHHAQPPEMFSEEYQVEMLTRYLGLFRSRPFVVGEHVWNLCDFKTPQGVHRMGGMNLKGVFTRDRRPKLAAHRLRELWNK
;
A
#
# COMPACT_ATOMS: atom_id res chain seq x y z
N MET A 1 38.77 -0.86 1.03
CA MET A 1 38.13 -0.68 -0.28
C MET A 1 36.65 -0.92 -0.11
N ASP A 2 35.88 0.09 -0.50
CA ASP A 2 34.56 0.42 0.02
C ASP A 2 33.49 -0.58 -0.32
N LYS A 3 32.77 -1.02 0.71
CA LYS A 3 31.51 -1.74 0.55
C LYS A 3 30.40 -0.69 0.52
N ALA A 4 29.84 -0.45 -0.66
CA ALA A 4 28.63 0.33 -0.83
C ALA A 4 27.47 -0.40 -0.13
N TYR A 5 27.05 0.10 1.03
CA TYR A 5 25.93 -0.42 1.80
C TYR A 5 24.90 0.68 2.02
N ILE A 6 23.66 0.41 1.56
CA ILE A 6 22.42 1.16 1.76
C ILE A 6 22.55 2.67 1.45
N THR A 7 22.35 3.05 0.19
CA THR A 7 22.45 4.45 -0.27
C THR A 7 21.20 5.30 -0.05
N SER A 8 20.08 4.79 0.47
CA SER A 8 19.01 5.68 0.96
C SER A 8 18.00 4.99 1.88
N ILE A 9 18.06 5.30 3.18
CA ILE A 9 16.90 5.23 4.08
C ILE A 9 16.29 6.62 4.07
N VAL A 10 15.04 6.74 3.63
CA VAL A 10 14.31 8.02 3.52
C VAL A 10 13.26 8.17 4.64
N ALA A 11 12.85 7.07 5.27
CA ALA A 11 11.96 7.07 6.43
C ALA A 11 12.23 5.86 7.34
N ILE A 12 11.92 6.00 8.63
CA ILE A 12 11.96 4.90 9.61
C ILE A 12 10.53 4.36 9.77
N TYR A 13 10.38 3.03 9.67
CA TYR A 13 9.09 2.36 9.63
C TYR A 13 8.83 1.56 10.90
N LEU A 14 7.82 1.96 11.68
CA LEU A 14 7.34 1.24 12.84
C LEU A 14 6.34 0.17 12.39
N VAL A 15 6.60 -1.09 12.74
CA VAL A 15 5.69 -2.20 12.43
C VAL A 15 4.74 -2.38 13.61
N GLY A 16 3.43 -2.31 13.35
CA GLY A 16 2.48 -2.78 14.35
C GLY A 16 1.08 -3.00 13.79
N LYS A 17 0.56 -4.22 14.02
CA LYS A 17 -0.87 -4.52 13.97
C LYS A 17 -1.43 -4.50 15.39
N LEU A 18 -1.29 -3.37 16.08
CA LEU A 18 -1.83 -3.20 17.43
C LEU A 18 -3.05 -2.28 17.34
N TYR A 19 -4.21 -2.85 17.67
CA TYR A 19 -5.52 -2.22 17.57
C TYR A 19 -6.08 -1.99 18.98
N CYS A 20 -5.42 -1.16 19.78
CA CYS A 20 -5.94 -0.76 21.09
C CYS A 20 -5.39 0.62 21.50
N HIS A 21 -6.16 1.40 22.25
CA HIS A 21 -5.73 2.71 22.78
C HIS A 21 -4.44 2.65 23.60
N ALA A 22 -4.11 1.48 24.17
CA ALA A 22 -2.84 1.27 24.86
C ALA A 22 -1.62 1.24 23.91
N ALA A 23 -1.84 1.29 22.58
CA ALA A 23 -0.78 1.30 21.59
C ALA A 23 -0.17 2.71 21.38
N GLU A 24 -0.91 3.80 21.62
CA GLU A 24 -0.39 5.16 21.43
C GLU A 24 0.88 5.41 22.28
N PRO A 25 0.92 5.11 23.60
CA PRO A 25 2.14 5.31 24.39
C PRO A 25 3.30 4.44 23.92
N PHE A 26 3.02 3.22 23.44
CA PHE A 26 4.03 2.32 22.90
C PHE A 26 4.67 2.91 21.63
N PHE A 27 3.86 3.35 20.66
CA PHE A 27 4.36 3.93 19.43
C PHE A 27 5.01 5.30 19.64
N ARG A 28 4.53 6.09 20.61
CA ARG A 28 5.18 7.35 21.00
C ARG A 28 6.59 7.12 21.53
N ASN A 29 6.79 6.14 22.41
CA ASN A 29 8.12 5.78 22.90
C ASN A 29 9.06 5.34 21.77
N LEU A 30 8.55 4.59 20.77
CA LEU A 30 9.35 4.20 19.62
C LEU A 30 9.69 5.38 18.71
N TYR A 31 8.75 6.30 18.51
CA TYR A 31 8.98 7.54 17.77
C TYR A 31 10.05 8.40 18.45
N ASP A 32 9.93 8.63 19.76
CA ASP A 32 10.89 9.43 20.54
C ASP A 32 12.28 8.80 20.50
N LEU A 33 12.37 7.47 20.66
CA LEU A 33 13.63 6.75 20.54
C LEU A 33 14.23 6.90 19.13
N ALA A 34 13.43 6.71 18.08
CA ALA A 34 13.90 6.85 16.71
C ALA A 34 14.37 8.30 16.41
N LYS A 35 13.65 9.33 16.87
CA LYS A 35 14.10 10.73 16.77
C LYS A 35 15.39 11.00 17.56
N SER A 36 15.55 10.34 18.71
CA SER A 36 16.78 10.47 19.52
C SER A 36 18.01 9.88 18.83
N LEU A 37 17.81 8.82 18.03
CA LEU A 37 18.87 8.16 17.28
C LEU A 37 19.14 8.86 15.94
N ASP A 38 18.09 9.39 15.30
CA ASP A 38 18.17 10.09 14.03
C ASP A 38 16.99 11.06 13.86
N SER A 39 17.24 12.35 14.09
CA SER A 39 16.26 13.42 13.90
C SER A 39 16.17 13.93 12.47
N THR A 40 17.06 13.46 11.56
CA THR A 40 17.13 13.97 10.18
C THR A 40 16.11 13.33 9.25
N ARG A 41 15.53 12.19 9.65
CA ARG A 41 14.58 11.42 8.86
C ARG A 41 13.17 11.49 9.43
N PRO A 42 12.14 11.47 8.57
CA PRO A 42 10.77 11.33 9.00
C PRO A 42 10.49 9.89 9.46
N ILE A 43 9.59 9.75 10.44
CA ILE A 43 9.19 8.49 11.06
C ILE A 43 7.71 8.24 10.75
N THR A 44 7.39 7.00 10.44
CA THR A 44 6.04 6.57 10.08
C THR A 44 5.74 5.14 10.52
N LEU A 45 4.52 4.71 10.25
CA LEU A 45 3.98 3.37 10.42
C LEU A 45 3.02 3.14 9.24
N ALA A 46 3.00 1.97 8.58
CA ALA A 46 1.86 1.68 7.72
C ALA A 46 0.72 1.12 8.53
N SER A 47 -0.40 1.83 8.47
CA SER A 47 -1.61 1.44 9.15
C SER A 47 -2.63 0.86 8.16
N GLN A 48 -3.44 -0.06 8.70
CA GLN A 48 -4.70 -0.49 8.10
C GLN A 48 -5.90 0.09 8.88
N VAL A 49 -5.69 0.94 9.89
CA VAL A 49 -6.76 1.55 10.69
C VAL A 49 -7.38 2.73 9.94
N GLY A 50 -6.56 3.61 9.36
CA GLY A 50 -7.03 4.76 8.57
C GLY A 50 -7.23 6.00 9.44
N VAL A 51 -8.38 6.66 9.34
CA VAL A 51 -8.70 7.91 10.06
C VAL A 51 -8.60 7.75 11.58
N ASP A 52 -8.87 6.56 12.11
CA ASP A 52 -8.86 6.27 13.55
C ASP A 52 -7.47 5.86 14.08
N GLU A 53 -6.41 5.92 13.26
CA GLU A 53 -5.05 5.67 13.71
C GLU A 53 -4.53 6.83 14.56
N GLU A 54 -4.55 6.66 15.88
CA GLU A 54 -4.08 7.66 16.84
C GLU A 54 -2.58 7.95 16.69
N SER A 55 -1.80 6.98 16.23
CA SER A 55 -0.35 7.18 16.05
C SER A 55 -0.04 8.25 15.01
N PHE A 56 -0.95 8.51 14.06
CA PHE A 56 -0.77 9.55 13.06
C PHE A 56 -0.77 10.97 13.63
N GLU A 57 -1.20 11.18 14.87
CA GLU A 57 -1.10 12.48 15.54
C GLU A 57 0.36 12.93 15.74
N PHE A 58 1.26 12.01 16.07
CA PHE A 58 2.68 12.33 16.35
C PHE A 58 3.68 11.84 15.31
N LEU A 59 3.29 10.99 14.36
CA LEU A 59 4.16 10.59 13.24
C LEU A 59 4.35 11.72 12.22
N ASP A 60 5.46 11.70 11.48
CA ASP A 60 5.81 12.78 10.53
C ASP A 60 5.07 12.66 9.19
N LEU A 61 4.71 11.44 8.78
CA LEU A 61 3.95 11.15 7.56
C LEU A 61 2.97 9.99 7.78
N LEU A 62 1.93 9.96 6.95
CA LEU A 62 0.90 8.93 6.98
C LEU A 62 1.27 7.83 5.98
N CYS A 63 1.28 6.57 6.41
CA CYS A 63 1.38 5.43 5.49
C CYS A 63 0.11 4.58 5.61
N LEU A 64 -0.58 4.39 4.49
CA LEU A 64 -1.87 3.73 4.45
C LEU A 64 -1.83 2.49 3.56
N ASN A 65 -2.31 1.37 4.10
CA ASN A 65 -2.56 0.16 3.34
C ASN A 65 -4.07 0.02 3.09
N ARG A 66 -4.49 -0.03 1.82
CA ARG A 66 -5.93 -0.13 1.47
C ARG A 66 -6.20 -1.00 0.27
N TYR A 67 -7.33 -1.69 0.37
CA TYR A 67 -7.76 -2.73 -0.57
C TYR A 67 -9.28 -2.69 -0.80
N TYR A 68 -9.86 -1.49 -0.95
CA TYR A 68 -11.32 -1.34 -1.05
C TYR A 68 -11.92 -2.16 -2.19
N GLY A 69 -11.31 -2.19 -3.38
CA GLY A 69 -11.81 -2.95 -4.52
C GLY A 69 -11.58 -4.47 -4.40
N TRP A 70 -10.70 -4.90 -3.50
CA TRP A 70 -10.33 -6.31 -3.37
C TRP A 70 -11.01 -6.98 -2.18
N TYR A 71 -10.89 -6.40 -0.99
CA TYR A 71 -11.36 -6.99 0.26
C TYR A 71 -12.68 -6.40 0.77
N THR A 72 -12.94 -5.11 0.56
CA THR A 72 -14.14 -4.45 1.10
C THR A 72 -15.32 -4.53 0.15
N GLN A 73 -15.08 -4.24 -1.14
CA GLN A 73 -16.03 -4.24 -2.24
C GLN A 73 -15.49 -5.13 -3.37
N PRO A 74 -15.49 -6.47 -3.18
CA PRO A 74 -14.79 -7.41 -4.04
C PRO A 74 -15.29 -7.34 -5.48
N GLY A 75 -14.41 -6.95 -6.41
CA GLY A 75 -14.77 -6.85 -7.83
C GLY A 75 -15.55 -5.57 -8.19
N GLN A 76 -16.00 -4.79 -7.21
CA GLN A 76 -16.85 -3.61 -7.40
C GLN A 76 -16.02 -2.32 -7.28
N LEU A 77 -15.21 -2.01 -8.29
CA LEU A 77 -14.34 -0.83 -8.28
C LEU A 77 -15.11 0.49 -8.21
N ASP A 78 -16.29 0.54 -8.83
CA ASP A 78 -17.17 1.72 -8.81
C ASP A 78 -17.74 2.04 -7.42
N GLU A 79 -17.85 1.02 -6.55
CA GLU A 79 -18.25 1.18 -5.15
C GLU A 79 -17.03 1.41 -4.24
N GLY A 80 -15.90 0.76 -4.52
CA GLY A 80 -14.70 0.85 -3.69
C GLY A 80 -13.92 2.16 -3.82
N LEU A 81 -13.89 2.76 -5.01
CA LEU A 81 -13.14 4.01 -5.25
C LEU A 81 -13.70 5.22 -4.50
N PRO A 82 -15.04 5.46 -4.45
CA PRO A 82 -15.60 6.52 -3.64
C PRO A 82 -15.29 6.38 -2.15
N LEU A 83 -15.26 5.15 -1.62
CA LEU A 83 -14.89 4.90 -0.23
C LEU A 83 -13.43 5.26 0.03
N LEU A 84 -12.52 4.84 -0.85
CA LEU A 84 -11.11 5.19 -0.76
C LEU A 84 -10.91 6.71 -0.87
N ALA A 85 -11.60 7.36 -1.79
CA ALA A 85 -11.57 8.81 -1.97
C ALA A 85 -11.95 9.54 -0.67
N ALA A 86 -13.10 9.18 -0.10
CA ALA A 86 -13.62 9.78 1.13
C ALA A 86 -12.67 9.56 2.32
N GLU A 87 -12.09 8.37 2.46
CA GLU A 87 -11.14 8.10 3.54
C GLU A 87 -9.85 8.94 3.39
N LEU A 88 -9.29 9.03 2.19
CA LEU A 88 -8.10 9.86 1.95
C LEU A 88 -8.35 11.33 2.26
N ASP A 89 -9.52 11.85 1.87
CA ASP A 89 -9.89 13.24 2.11
C ASP A 89 -10.12 13.49 3.61
N ALA A 90 -10.77 12.57 4.32
CA ALA A 90 -10.96 12.64 5.78
C ALA A 90 -9.63 12.54 6.55
N MET A 91 -8.70 11.68 6.11
CA MET A 91 -7.37 11.61 6.71
C MET A 91 -6.59 12.91 6.51
N HIS A 92 -6.69 13.52 5.32
CA HIS A 92 -6.04 14.80 5.06
C HIS A 92 -6.64 15.93 5.90
N GLU A 93 -7.97 15.98 6.02
CA GLU A 93 -8.68 16.95 6.86
C GLU A 93 -8.27 16.84 8.33
N LYS A 94 -8.17 15.62 8.86
CA LYS A 94 -7.84 15.37 10.27
C LYS A 94 -6.37 15.67 10.59
N PHE A 95 -5.43 15.16 9.79
CA PHE A 95 -4.01 15.15 10.16
C PHE A 95 -3.17 16.22 9.43
N ALA A 96 -3.63 16.73 8.28
CA ALA A 96 -2.92 17.71 7.46
C ALA A 96 -1.44 17.36 7.14
N LYS A 97 -1.14 16.06 6.97
CA LYS A 97 0.21 15.53 6.71
C LYS A 97 0.31 14.87 5.32
N PRO A 98 1.53 14.78 4.74
CA PRO A 98 1.76 13.99 3.53
C PRO A 98 1.40 12.52 3.75
N LEU A 99 0.78 11.90 2.74
CA LEU A 99 0.32 10.52 2.76
C LEU A 99 1.02 9.69 1.69
N ILE A 100 1.46 8.49 2.05
CA ILE A 100 1.96 7.47 1.13
C ILE A 100 1.02 6.27 1.17
N MET A 101 0.52 5.86 -0.01
CA MET A 101 -0.18 4.60 -0.16
C MET A 101 0.85 3.47 -0.18
N THR A 102 1.06 2.82 0.95
CA THR A 102 2.12 1.81 1.12
C THR A 102 1.73 0.42 0.67
N GLU A 103 0.43 0.12 0.60
CA GLU A 103 -0.07 -1.11 0.00
C GLU A 103 -1.43 -0.89 -0.68
N PHE A 104 -1.53 -1.36 -1.92
CA PHE A 104 -2.78 -1.55 -2.68
C PHE A 104 -2.52 -2.52 -3.83
N GLY A 105 -3.53 -3.28 -4.25
CA GLY A 105 -3.42 -4.25 -5.33
C GLY A 105 -4.42 -5.40 -5.22
N ALA A 106 -4.50 -6.24 -6.25
CA ALA A 106 -5.38 -7.41 -6.32
C ALA A 106 -4.57 -8.68 -6.55
N ASP A 107 -5.02 -9.83 -6.00
CA ASP A 107 -4.39 -11.10 -6.37
C ASP A 107 -4.71 -11.38 -7.85
N THR A 108 -3.73 -11.91 -8.59
CA THR A 108 -3.82 -12.07 -10.04
C THR A 108 -3.12 -13.34 -10.47
N ILE A 109 -3.84 -14.20 -11.18
CA ILE A 109 -3.31 -15.45 -11.71
C ILE A 109 -2.74 -15.16 -13.10
N ALA A 110 -1.43 -15.34 -13.28
CA ALA A 110 -0.79 -15.11 -14.57
C ALA A 110 -1.39 -16.02 -15.65
N GLY A 111 -1.75 -15.44 -16.79
CA GLY A 111 -2.44 -16.08 -17.91
C GLY A 111 -3.95 -16.23 -17.73
N HIS A 112 -4.53 -15.80 -16.60
CA HIS A 112 -5.99 -15.73 -16.45
C HIS A 112 -6.50 -14.39 -16.98
N HIS A 113 -7.23 -14.44 -18.09
CA HIS A 113 -7.80 -13.28 -18.75
C HIS A 113 -9.32 -13.33 -18.69
N ALA A 114 -9.97 -12.16 -18.59
CA ALA A 114 -11.41 -12.03 -18.58
C ALA A 114 -11.88 -10.76 -19.29
N GLN A 115 -13.06 -10.83 -19.93
CA GLN A 115 -13.76 -9.68 -20.49
C GLN A 115 -15.28 -9.85 -20.27
N PRO A 116 -15.94 -9.02 -19.41
CA PRO A 116 -15.37 -7.91 -18.64
C PRO A 116 -14.28 -8.33 -17.63
N PRO A 117 -13.46 -7.41 -17.10
CA PRO A 117 -12.48 -7.73 -16.08
C PRO A 117 -13.10 -8.36 -14.83
N GLU A 118 -12.51 -9.44 -14.33
CA GLU A 118 -13.01 -10.20 -13.19
C GLU A 118 -11.92 -10.33 -12.12
N MET A 119 -12.31 -10.47 -10.85
CA MET A 119 -11.34 -10.73 -9.79
C MET A 119 -10.41 -11.90 -10.17
N PHE A 120 -9.12 -11.76 -9.86
CA PHE A 120 -8.03 -12.66 -10.26
C PHE A 120 -7.57 -12.58 -11.72
N SER A 121 -8.29 -11.91 -12.63
CA SER A 121 -7.82 -11.70 -14.00
C SER A 121 -6.72 -10.65 -14.09
N GLU A 122 -5.88 -10.74 -15.12
CA GLU A 122 -4.85 -9.74 -15.38
C GLU A 122 -5.44 -8.36 -15.68
N GLU A 123 -6.57 -8.31 -16.40
CA GLU A 123 -7.28 -7.07 -16.71
C GLU A 123 -7.81 -6.38 -15.46
N TYR A 124 -8.30 -7.13 -14.47
CA TYR A 124 -8.80 -6.55 -13.23
C TYR A 124 -7.67 -5.91 -12.40
N GLN A 125 -6.49 -6.55 -12.35
CA GLN A 125 -5.31 -5.98 -11.72
C GLN A 125 -4.95 -4.63 -12.37
N VAL A 126 -4.94 -4.59 -13.69
CA VAL A 126 -4.62 -3.40 -14.49
C VAL A 126 -5.63 -2.29 -14.28
N GLU A 127 -6.92 -2.61 -14.28
CA GLU A 127 -7.99 -1.64 -14.07
C GLU A 127 -7.92 -1.05 -12.66
N MET A 128 -7.85 -1.90 -11.64
CA MET A 128 -7.74 -1.47 -10.25
C MET A 128 -6.54 -0.55 -10.06
N LEU A 129 -5.34 -0.96 -10.50
CA LEU A 129 -4.13 -0.16 -10.36
C LEU A 129 -4.25 1.17 -11.13
N THR A 130 -4.74 1.15 -12.37
CA THR A 130 -4.89 2.37 -13.17
C THR A 130 -5.81 3.38 -12.48
N ARG A 131 -6.95 2.92 -11.96
CA ARG A 131 -7.94 3.80 -11.32
C ARG A 131 -7.47 4.30 -9.96
N TYR A 132 -6.81 3.45 -9.17
CA TYR A 132 -6.23 3.82 -7.87
C TYR A 132 -5.14 4.87 -8.05
N LEU A 133 -4.21 4.66 -8.98
CA LEU A 133 -3.16 5.63 -9.28
C LEU A 133 -3.73 6.96 -9.77
N GLY A 134 -4.78 6.93 -10.60
CA GLY A 134 -5.51 8.14 -11.00
C GLY A 134 -6.10 8.91 -9.82
N LEU A 135 -6.72 8.18 -8.87
CA LEU A 135 -7.31 8.74 -7.65
C LEU A 135 -6.25 9.35 -6.72
N PHE A 136 -5.10 8.70 -6.58
CA PHE A 136 -3.99 9.19 -5.75
C PHE A 136 -3.37 10.44 -6.35
N ARG A 137 -3.07 10.43 -7.65
CA ARG A 137 -2.44 11.54 -8.35
C ARG A 137 -3.35 12.77 -8.49
N SER A 138 -4.67 12.62 -8.32
CA SER A 138 -5.58 13.76 -8.23
C SER A 138 -5.57 14.46 -6.87
N ARG A 139 -4.81 13.97 -5.88
CA ARG A 139 -4.72 14.50 -4.51
C ARG A 139 -3.28 14.92 -4.20
N PRO A 140 -2.96 16.23 -4.17
CA PRO A 140 -1.59 16.70 -3.96
C PRO A 140 -0.93 16.26 -2.65
N PHE A 141 -1.73 15.93 -1.63
CA PHE A 141 -1.22 15.43 -0.35
C PHE A 141 -0.80 13.95 -0.38
N VAL A 142 -1.15 13.20 -1.44
CA VAL A 142 -0.67 11.84 -1.65
C VAL A 142 0.67 11.91 -2.39
N VAL A 143 1.76 11.69 -1.67
CA VAL A 143 3.13 11.90 -2.14
C VAL A 143 3.88 10.62 -2.50
N GLY A 144 3.25 9.46 -2.37
CA GLY A 144 3.85 8.18 -2.74
C GLY A 144 2.83 7.06 -2.96
N GLU A 145 3.20 6.12 -3.84
CA GLU A 145 2.36 5.03 -4.32
C GLU A 145 3.18 3.73 -4.44
N HIS A 146 3.10 2.85 -3.44
CA HIS A 146 3.74 1.54 -3.43
C HIS A 146 2.72 0.43 -3.70
N VAL A 147 2.76 -0.09 -4.93
CA VAL A 147 1.93 -1.24 -5.33
C VAL A 147 2.35 -2.46 -4.50
N TRP A 148 1.37 -3.08 -3.85
CA TRP A 148 1.57 -4.36 -3.19
C TRP A 148 1.20 -5.48 -4.17
N ASN A 149 2.13 -6.27 -4.70
CA ASN A 149 3.57 -6.28 -4.40
C ASN A 149 4.40 -6.34 -5.69
N LEU A 150 5.71 -6.24 -5.57
CA LEU A 150 6.63 -6.43 -6.69
C LEU A 150 6.49 -7.84 -7.28
N CYS A 151 6.65 -8.88 -6.47
CA CYS A 151 6.59 -10.27 -6.93
C CYS A 151 5.63 -11.11 -6.08
N ASP A 152 5.04 -12.13 -6.69
CA ASP A 152 4.30 -13.16 -5.95
C ASP A 152 5.22 -13.84 -4.92
N PHE A 153 4.67 -14.16 -3.75
CA PHE A 153 5.44 -14.74 -2.64
C PHE A 153 4.64 -15.79 -1.85
N LYS A 154 5.35 -16.62 -1.08
CA LYS A 154 4.75 -17.70 -0.29
C LYS A 154 4.12 -17.18 1.00
N THR A 155 2.98 -17.75 1.34
CA THR A 155 2.27 -17.54 2.61
C THR A 155 1.93 -18.89 3.24
N PRO A 156 1.48 -18.92 4.51
CA PRO A 156 0.74 -20.06 5.02
C PRO A 156 -0.44 -20.42 4.11
N GLN A 157 -0.86 -21.67 4.16
CA GLN A 157 -2.03 -22.14 3.41
C GLN A 157 -3.30 -21.49 3.94
N GLY A 158 -4.24 -21.21 3.04
CA GLY A 158 -5.55 -20.67 3.38
C GLY A 158 -6.46 -20.68 2.17
N VAL A 159 -7.77 -20.71 2.39
CA VAL A 159 -8.78 -20.76 1.31
C VAL A 159 -8.69 -19.59 0.33
N HIS A 160 -8.15 -18.45 0.80
CA HIS A 160 -7.94 -17.23 0.01
C HIS A 160 -6.49 -17.08 -0.50
N ARG A 161 -5.68 -18.15 -0.40
CA ARG A 161 -4.26 -18.19 -0.81
C ARG A 161 -4.04 -19.39 -1.72
N MET A 162 -4.30 -19.21 -3.01
CA MET A 162 -4.16 -20.26 -4.02
C MET A 162 -2.77 -20.90 -3.95
N GLY A 163 -2.69 -22.19 -3.63
CA GLY A 163 -1.40 -22.89 -3.47
C GLY A 163 -0.50 -22.32 -2.36
N GLY A 164 -1.06 -21.64 -1.36
CA GLY A 164 -0.29 -20.94 -0.32
C GLY A 164 0.53 -19.77 -0.87
N MET A 165 0.01 -19.09 -1.90
CA MET A 165 0.65 -17.91 -2.49
C MET A 165 -0.16 -16.64 -2.21
N ASN A 166 0.55 -15.54 -2.04
CA ASN A 166 0.02 -14.21 -2.31
C ASN A 166 0.37 -13.89 -3.77
N LEU A 167 -0.66 -13.70 -4.59
CA LEU A 167 -0.57 -13.49 -6.03
C LEU A 167 -0.77 -12.02 -6.41
N LYS A 168 -0.66 -11.09 -5.45
CA LYS A 168 -0.73 -9.65 -5.73
C LYS A 168 0.48 -9.08 -6.46
N GLY A 169 1.49 -9.92 -6.73
CA GLY A 169 2.67 -9.49 -7.47
C GLY A 169 2.30 -8.94 -8.84
N VAL A 170 2.94 -7.84 -9.24
CA VAL A 170 2.92 -7.38 -10.64
C VAL A 170 3.87 -8.21 -11.51
N PHE A 171 4.81 -8.90 -10.87
CA PHE A 171 5.56 -10.02 -11.43
C PHE A 171 5.20 -11.33 -10.74
N THR A 172 5.34 -12.44 -11.46
CA THR A 172 5.31 -13.78 -10.86
C THR A 172 6.48 -13.98 -9.90
N ARG A 173 6.44 -15.06 -9.12
CA ARG A 173 7.52 -15.42 -8.19
C ARG A 173 8.86 -15.63 -8.90
N ASP A 174 8.86 -16.13 -10.13
CA ASP A 174 10.03 -16.29 -10.99
C ASP A 174 10.29 -15.07 -11.90
N ARG A 175 9.74 -13.90 -11.54
CA ARG A 175 10.02 -12.58 -12.13
C ARG A 175 9.54 -12.41 -13.58
N ARG A 176 8.52 -13.15 -14.00
CA ARG A 176 7.83 -12.90 -15.27
C ARG A 176 6.84 -11.75 -15.09
N PRO A 177 6.81 -10.74 -15.98
CA PRO A 177 5.86 -9.65 -15.87
C PRO A 177 4.44 -10.15 -16.13
N LYS A 178 3.49 -9.74 -15.30
CA LYS A 178 2.05 -9.77 -15.61
C LYS A 178 1.69 -8.50 -16.39
N LEU A 179 0.48 -8.41 -16.93
CA LEU A 179 -0.01 -7.22 -17.63
C LEU A 179 0.12 -5.94 -16.79
N ALA A 180 -0.07 -6.03 -15.47
CA ALA A 180 0.12 -4.91 -14.55
C ALA A 180 1.54 -4.32 -14.58
N ALA A 181 2.60 -5.12 -14.74
CA ALA A 181 3.97 -4.61 -14.82
C ALA A 181 4.17 -3.71 -16.05
N HIS A 182 3.59 -4.09 -17.19
CA HIS A 182 3.60 -3.29 -18.40
C HIS A 182 2.82 -1.99 -18.21
N ARG A 183 1.63 -2.08 -17.60
CA ARG A 183 0.81 -0.90 -17.32
C ARG A 183 1.51 0.10 -16.39
N LEU A 184 2.11 -0.37 -15.31
CA LEU A 184 2.83 0.50 -14.37
C LEU A 184 4.04 1.17 -15.04
N ARG A 185 4.77 0.45 -15.90
CA ARG A 185 5.84 1.03 -16.71
C ARG A 185 5.35 2.19 -17.57
N GLU A 186 4.17 2.08 -18.21
CA GLU A 186 3.58 3.19 -18.98
C GLU A 186 3.19 4.38 -18.10
N LEU A 187 2.65 4.11 -16.91
CA LEU A 187 2.16 5.15 -16.00
C LEU A 187 3.27 5.90 -15.26
N TRP A 188 4.46 5.30 -15.11
CA TRP A 188 5.61 5.89 -14.41
C TRP A 188 6.65 6.54 -15.32
N ASN A 189 6.71 6.17 -16.61
CA ASN A 189 7.65 6.79 -17.57
C ASN A 189 7.05 8.02 -18.30
N LYS A 190 6.16 8.76 -17.64
CA LYS A 190 5.59 10.00 -18.16
C LYS A 190 6.38 11.21 -17.70
#